data_AF-A0A7J2PQK2-F1
#
_entry.id   AF-A0A7J2PQK2-F1
#
_cell.length_a   1.000
_cell.length_b   1.000
_cell.length_c   1.000
_cell.angle_alpha   90.00
_cell.angle_beta   90.00
_cell.angle_gamma   90.00
#
_symmetry.space_group_name_H-M   'P 1'
#
loop_
_entity.id
_entity.type
_entity.pdbx_description
1 polymer ?
#
loop_
_entity_poly.entity_id
_entity_poly.type
_entity_poly.pdbx_seq_one_letter_code
_entity_poly.pdbx_strand_id
1 'polypeptide(L)'
;MNTELFRNWKDYFQFVYFSGGLAVGWISGHLSLRKIRSALEKAENIIRSPKSNMDQKYHAACDAIDESCFYLGVVFEKYNRKQRTAPGWKEAKTKEENIEEVKKN
;
A
#
# COMPACT_ATOMS: atom_id res chain seq x y z
N MET A 1 -40.36 17.41 1.63
CA MET A 1 -39.25 16.70 0.95
C MET A 1 -38.84 15.55 1.86
N ASN A 2 -39.00 14.29 1.44
CA ASN A 2 -38.87 13.10 2.30
C ASN A 2 -37.44 12.95 2.84
N THR A 3 -37.25 13.24 4.12
CA THR A 3 -35.97 13.14 4.84
C THR A 3 -35.42 11.70 4.85
N GLU A 4 -36.28 10.69 4.78
CA GLU A 4 -35.89 9.27 4.66
C GLU A 4 -35.25 8.93 3.30
N LEU A 5 -35.76 9.51 2.21
CA LEU A 5 -35.19 9.32 0.86
C LEU A 5 -33.78 9.93 0.77
N PHE A 6 -33.57 11.09 1.38
CA PHE A 6 -32.27 11.76 1.42
C PHE A 6 -31.26 11.00 2.30
N ARG A 7 -31.74 10.40 3.40
CA ARG A 7 -30.93 9.60 4.33
C ARG A 7 -30.50 8.27 3.69
N ASN A 8 -31.44 7.54 3.07
CA ASN A 8 -31.16 6.31 2.33
C ASN A 8 -30.21 6.53 1.15
N TRP A 9 -30.33 7.67 0.46
CA TRP A 9 -29.42 8.03 -0.63
C TRP A 9 -27.99 8.28 -0.15
N LYS A 10 -27.83 8.97 0.98
CA LYS A 10 -26.51 9.21 1.60
C LYS A 10 -25.84 7.90 2.04
N ASP A 11 -26.59 6.99 2.66
CA ASP A 11 -26.07 5.69 3.11
C ASP A 11 -25.68 4.81 1.91
N TYR A 12 -26.44 4.85 0.82
CA TYR A 12 -26.10 4.17 -0.42
C TYR A 12 -24.79 4.69 -1.03
N PHE A 13 -24.61 6.01 -1.13
CA PHE A 13 -23.37 6.60 -1.62
C PHE A 13 -22.16 6.24 -0.74
N GLN A 14 -22.34 6.23 0.58
CA GLN A 14 -21.32 5.85 1.53
C GLN A 14 -20.93 4.37 1.40
N PHE A 15 -21.91 3.49 1.16
CA PHE A 15 -21.69 2.07 0.88
C PHE A 15 -20.93 1.84 -0.44
N VAL A 16 -21.35 2.49 -1.53
CA VAL A 16 -20.68 2.40 -2.84
C VAL A 16 -19.23 2.89 -2.71
N TYR A 17 -19.01 4.03 -2.05
CA TYR A 17 -17.66 4.56 -1.83
C TYR A 17 -16.78 3.59 -1.01
N PHE A 18 -17.33 2.98 0.04
CA PHE A 18 -16.64 1.99 0.85
C PHE A 18 -16.28 0.73 0.05
N SER A 19 -17.24 0.19 -0.71
CA SER A 19 -17.03 -0.99 -1.57
C SER A 19 -16.00 -0.74 -2.67
N GLY A 20 -16.02 0.45 -3.29
CA GLY A 20 -15.03 0.86 -4.29
C GLY A 20 -13.62 0.97 -3.69
N GLY A 21 -13.51 1.59 -2.52
CA GLY A 21 -12.24 1.66 -1.78
C GLY A 21 -11.69 0.28 -1.41
N LEU A 22 -12.56 -0.64 -0.96
CA LEU A 22 -12.19 -2.03 -0.68
C LEU A 22 -11.72 -2.77 -1.93
N ALA A 23 -12.43 -2.64 -3.05
CA ALA A 23 -12.06 -3.29 -4.31
C ALA A 23 -10.70 -2.81 -4.83
N VAL A 24 -10.45 -1.49 -4.82
CA VAL A 24 -9.15 -0.92 -5.21
C VAL A 24 -8.04 -1.38 -4.28
N GLY A 25 -8.29 -1.40 -2.96
CA GLY A 25 -7.33 -1.91 -1.97
C GLY A 25 -7.00 -3.38 -2.19
N TRP A 26 -8.01 -4.21 -2.45
CA TRP A 26 -7.87 -5.65 -2.73
C TRP A 26 -7.06 -5.91 -4.00
N ILE A 27 -7.41 -5.24 -5.10
CA ILE A 27 -6.71 -5.35 -6.40
C ILE A 27 -5.26 -4.93 -6.26
N SER A 28 -4.99 -3.81 -5.58
CA SER A 28 -3.62 -3.32 -5.34
C SER A 28 -2.80 -4.34 -4.54
N GLY A 29 -3.36 -4.92 -3.48
CA GLY A 29 -2.67 -5.94 -2.68
C GLY A 29 -2.38 -7.21 -3.48
N HIS A 30 -3.35 -7.66 -4.28
CA HIS A 30 -3.20 -8.85 -5.10
C HIS A 30 -2.18 -8.67 -6.23
N LEU A 31 -2.09 -7.48 -6.83
CA LEU A 31 -1.06 -7.12 -7.81
C LEU A 31 0.34 -7.13 -7.17
N SER A 32 0.50 -6.53 -5.99
CA SER A 32 1.78 -6.53 -5.27
C SER A 32 2.24 -7.95 -4.93
N LEU A 33 1.36 -8.81 -4.41
CA LEU A 33 1.70 -10.21 -4.12
C LEU A 33 2.11 -10.99 -5.37
N ARG A 34 1.45 -10.76 -6.51
CA ARG A 34 1.84 -11.38 -7.79
C ARG A 34 3.23 -10.94 -8.25
N LYS A 35 3.58 -9.66 -8.05
CA LYS A 35 4.91 -9.15 -8.40
C LYS A 35 5.99 -9.74 -7.51
N ILE A 36 5.77 -9.75 -6.18
CA ILE A 36 6.68 -10.40 -5.22
C ILE A 36 6.93 -11.86 -5.61
N ARG A 37 5.84 -12.60 -5.87
CA ARG A 37 5.94 -14.00 -6.30
C ARG A 37 6.74 -14.16 -7.58
N SER A 38 6.51 -13.31 -8.57
CA SER A 38 7.26 -13.35 -9.84
C SER A 38 8.75 -13.05 -9.65
N ALA A 39 9.11 -12.10 -8.78
CA ALA A 39 10.50 -11.79 -8.46
C ALA A 39 11.20 -12.98 -7.78
N LEU A 40 10.54 -13.61 -6.81
CA LEU A 40 11.05 -14.81 -6.13
C LEU A 40 11.20 -15.99 -7.09
N GLU A 41 10.24 -16.26 -7.97
CA GLU A 41 10.33 -17.33 -8.97
C GLU A 41 11.49 -17.10 -9.95
N LYS A 42 11.74 -15.84 -10.37
CA LYS A 42 12.89 -15.50 -11.20
C LYS A 42 14.22 -15.75 -10.48
N ALA A 43 14.33 -15.30 -9.23
CA ALA A 43 15.53 -15.53 -8.43
C ALA A 43 15.79 -17.01 -8.20
N GLU A 44 14.75 -17.79 -7.88
CA GLU A 44 14.84 -19.24 -7.71
C GLU A 44 15.35 -19.94 -8.97
N ASN A 45 14.87 -19.55 -10.15
CA ASN A 45 15.34 -20.09 -11.42
C ASN A 45 16.83 -19.81 -11.66
N ILE A 46 17.31 -18.63 -11.30
CA ILE A 46 18.74 -18.26 -11.44
C ILE A 46 19.60 -19.02 -10.42
N ILE A 47 19.12 -19.16 -9.18
CA ILE A 47 19.83 -19.89 -8.11
C ILE A 47 19.96 -21.38 -8.45
N ARG A 48 18.88 -21.98 -8.95
CA ARG A 48 18.83 -23.39 -9.35
C ARG A 48 19.60 -23.67 -10.65
N SER A 49 19.85 -22.65 -11.47
CA SER A 49 20.63 -22.80 -12.70
C SER A 49 22.08 -23.24 -12.38
N PRO A 50 22.54 -24.39 -12.92
CA PRO A 50 23.92 -24.82 -12.78
C PRO A 50 24.89 -23.98 -13.64
N LYS A 51 24.38 -23.17 -14.58
CA LYS A 51 25.18 -22.34 -15.48
C LYS A 51 25.52 -20.96 -14.91
N SER A 52 24.90 -20.59 -13.79
CA SER A 52 25.01 -19.24 -13.20
C SER A 52 26.14 -19.20 -12.17
N ASN A 53 26.97 -18.14 -12.20
CA ASN A 53 28.04 -17.95 -11.21
C ASN A 53 27.45 -17.61 -9.83
N MET A 54 28.18 -17.89 -8.74
CA MET A 54 27.73 -17.59 -7.37
C MET A 54 27.38 -16.12 -7.17
N ASP A 55 28.13 -15.20 -7.76
CA ASP A 55 27.82 -13.77 -7.69
C ASP A 55 26.46 -13.45 -8.33
N GLN A 56 26.13 -14.08 -9.46
CA GLN A 56 24.84 -13.89 -10.13
C GLN A 56 23.69 -14.45 -9.29
N LYS A 57 23.92 -15.58 -8.62
CA LYS A 57 22.93 -16.17 -7.70
C LYS A 57 22.70 -15.28 -6.49
N TYR A 58 23.78 -14.71 -5.95
CA TYR A 58 23.71 -13.77 -4.82
C TYR A 58 22.96 -12.49 -5.20
N HIS A 59 23.31 -11.85 -6.31
CA HIS A 59 22.61 -10.66 -6.78
C HIS A 59 21.13 -10.91 -7.04
N ALA A 60 20.78 -12.02 -7.70
CA ALA A 60 19.39 -12.37 -7.94
C ALA A 60 18.60 -12.58 -6.64
N ALA A 61 19.22 -13.15 -5.60
CA ALA A 61 18.60 -13.30 -4.28
C ALA A 61 18.39 -11.93 -3.59
N CYS A 62 19.38 -11.05 -3.64
CA CYS A 62 19.29 -9.70 -3.11
C CYS A 62 18.18 -8.89 -3.80
N ASP A 63 18.15 -8.90 -5.14
CA ASP A 63 17.14 -8.16 -5.92
C ASP A 63 15.71 -8.61 -5.58
N ALA A 64 15.50 -9.92 -5.42
CA ALA A 64 14.19 -10.45 -5.03
C ALA A 64 13.79 -10.10 -3.60
N ILE A 65 14.76 -10.05 -2.67
CA ILE A 65 14.53 -9.59 -1.29
C ILE A 65 14.19 -8.10 -1.28
N ASP A 66 14.94 -7.27 -2.00
CA ASP A 66 14.71 -5.83 -2.08
C ASP A 66 13.34 -5.50 -2.67
N GLU A 67 12.95 -6.17 -3.75
CA GLU A 67 11.63 -6.00 -4.36
C GLU A 67 10.52 -6.46 -3.39
N SER A 68 10.72 -7.55 -2.66
CA SER A 68 9.79 -8.02 -1.63
C SER A 68 9.63 -7.02 -0.48
N CYS A 69 10.75 -6.52 0.04
CA CYS A 69 10.80 -5.53 1.12
C CYS A 69 10.17 -4.20 0.69
N PHE A 70 10.36 -3.76 -0.55
CA PHE A 70 9.73 -2.55 -1.07
C PHE A 70 8.20 -2.65 -1.01
N TYR A 71 7.61 -3.71 -1.57
CA TYR A 71 6.16 -3.87 -1.58
C TYR A 71 5.58 -4.04 -0.16
N LEU A 72 6.26 -4.80 0.70
CA LEU A 72 5.85 -4.93 2.11
C LEU A 72 5.97 -3.60 2.85
N GLY A 73 7.02 -2.83 2.61
CA GLY A 73 7.23 -1.49 3.19
C GLY A 73 6.10 -0.53 2.85
N VAL A 74 5.67 -0.48 1.58
CA VAL A 74 4.53 0.34 1.14
C VAL A 74 3.22 -0.07 1.84
N VAL A 75 3.01 -1.38 2.03
CA VAL A 75 1.85 -1.89 2.76
C VAL A 75 1.91 -1.49 4.24
N PHE A 76 3.06 -1.65 4.88
CA PHE A 76 3.27 -1.26 6.28
C PHE A 76 3.14 0.26 6.48
N GLU A 77 3.65 1.08 5.57
CA GLU A 77 3.52 2.53 5.64
C GLU A 77 2.04 2.96 5.56
N LYS A 78 1.27 2.40 4.63
CA LYS A 78 -0.18 2.66 4.53
C LYS A 78 -0.93 2.16 5.76
N TYR A 79 -0.57 1.00 6.29
CA TYR A 79 -1.15 0.45 7.52
C TYR A 79 -0.85 1.36 8.72
N ASN A 80 0.41 1.75 8.91
CA ASN A 80 0.85 2.63 9.99
C ASN A 80 0.23 4.03 9.88
N ARG A 81 0.05 4.54 8.66
CA ARG A 81 -0.67 5.81 8.41
C ARG A 81 -2.14 5.71 8.85
N LYS A 82 -2.81 4.60 8.53
CA LYS A 82 -4.20 4.33 8.96
C LYS A 82 -4.31 4.18 10.49
N GLN A 83 -3.35 3.51 11.11
CA GLN A 83 -3.28 3.32 12.56
C GLN A 83 -2.75 4.55 13.31
N ARG A 84 -2.34 5.61 12.59
CA ARG A 84 -1.71 6.82 13.16
C ARG A 84 -0.43 6.53 13.94
N THR A 85 0.24 5.43 13.59
CA THR A 85 1.51 4.97 14.17
C THR A 85 2.69 5.19 13.24
N ALA A 86 2.46 5.80 12.07
CA ALA A 86 3.54 6.12 11.14
C ALA A 86 4.54 7.10 11.79
N PRO A 87 5.86 6.85 11.65
CA PRO A 87 6.87 7.84 12.00
C PRO A 87 6.59 9.18 11.30
N GLY A 88 6.61 10.30 12.02
CA GLY A 88 6.29 11.62 11.48
C GLY A 88 4.79 11.96 11.34
N TRP A 89 3.87 11.05 11.68
CA TRP A 89 2.41 11.33 11.63
C TRP A 89 2.00 12.50 12.52
N LYS A 90 2.58 12.59 13.73
CA LYS A 90 2.32 13.70 14.65
C LYS A 90 2.79 15.03 14.06
N GLU A 91 3.96 15.06 13.43
CA GLU A 91 4.55 16.28 12.83
C GLU A 91 3.79 16.74 11.58
N ALA A 92 3.27 15.82 10.76
CA ALA A 92 2.43 16.13 9.62
C ALA A 92 1.09 16.76 10.04
N LYS A 93 0.48 16.24 11.11
CA LYS A 93 -0.78 16.75 11.66
C LYS A 93 -0.64 18.16 12.22
N THR A 94 0.45 18.44 12.94
CA THR A 94 0.74 19.79 13.48
C THR A 94 0.97 20.82 12.38
N LYS A 95 1.53 20.41 11.23
CA LYS A 95 1.69 21.28 10.06
C LYS A 95 0.36 21.58 9.36
N GLU A 96 -0.52 20.59 9.21
CA GLU A 96 -1.84 20.81 8.62
C GLU A 96 -2.74 21.72 9.48
N GLU A 97 -2.73 21.54 10.80
CA GLU A 97 -3.48 22.37 11.75
C GLU A 97 -3.02 23.84 11.72
N ASN A 98 -1.69 24.07 11.65
CA ASN A 98 -1.15 25.43 11.51
C ASN A 98 -1.53 26.10 10.18
N ILE A 99 -1.60 25.34 9.08
CA ILE A 99 -1.97 25.88 7.76
C ILE A 99 -3.46 26.27 7.74
N GLU A 100 -4.33 25.54 8.44
CA GLU A 100 -5.76 25.90 8.55
C GLU A 100 -6.01 27.12 9.44
N GLU A 101 -5.23 27.33 10.52
CA GLU A 101 -5.32 28.54 11.34
C GLU A 101 -4.87 29.80 10.59
N VAL A 102 -3.78 29.70 9.81
CA VAL A 102 -3.30 30.83 8.99
C VAL A 102 -4.29 31.22 7.88
N LYS A 103 -5.12 30.31 7.39
CA LYS A 103 -6.16 30.61 6.39
C LYS A 103 -7.44 31.23 6.97
N LYS A 104 -7.61 31.20 8.29
CA LYS A 104 -8.80 31.75 8.98
C LYS A 104 -8.59 33.16 9.52
N ASN A 105 -7.35 33.65 9.55
CA ASN A 105 -6.97 35.02 9.86
C ASN A 105 -6.62 35.79 8.58
#